data_AF-A0A2V7TMJ0-F1
#
_entry.id   AF-A0A2V7TMJ0-F1
#
_cell.length_a   1.000
_cell.length_b   1.000
_cell.length_c   1.000
_cell.angle_alpha   90.00
_cell.angle_beta   90.00
_cell.angle_gamma   90.00
#
_symmetry.space_group_name_H-M   'P 1'
#
loop_
_entity.id
_entity.type
_entity.pdbx_description
1 polymer ?
#
loop_
_entity_poly.entity_id
_entity_poly.type
_entity_poly.pdbx_seq_one_letter_code
_entity_poly.pdbx_strand_id
1 'polypeptide(L)'
;MKGTSPPSADRLRAIVESFRGRRLLVLADLVADEFLYGRAQRVSREAPVLILQYDGTDIRLGGGANAVHNIRTLGGRPIPVGVLGRDEPGRRLRALLRETGIPVRRVVIDAAYVTPVKTRILAGGLHSTKQQMVRIDKATRLAERSPSRRAVLAALGSVRERVDAVLVSDYGFGLLTAELVQAAVAFARRRRVPVTVDSRFALLGFRGMTAVTPNEPEVEAALGITIGNDRRRLESAGRTLLRRLGVQACLITRGSDGMALFEPGRPTLHVPIYGTDQVADVTG
;
A
#
# COMPACT_ATOMS: atom_id res chain seq x y z
N MET A 1 25.79 -14.20 18.55
CA MET A 1 24.55 -13.38 18.56
C MET A 1 23.36 -14.32 18.67
N LYS A 2 22.70 -14.40 19.83
CA LYS A 2 21.48 -15.20 19.98
C LYS A 2 20.37 -14.47 19.21
N GLY A 3 20.10 -14.90 17.97
CA GLY A 3 18.96 -14.42 17.21
C GLY A 3 17.69 -14.69 18.02
N THR A 4 16.84 -13.68 18.17
CA THR A 4 15.49 -13.87 18.72
C THR A 4 14.80 -14.96 17.91
N SER A 5 14.41 -16.05 18.59
CA SER A 5 13.67 -17.15 17.96
C SER A 5 12.43 -16.59 17.25
N PRO A 6 12.09 -17.09 16.05
CA PRO A 6 10.89 -16.65 15.36
C PRO A 6 9.66 -16.88 16.25
N PRO A 7 8.60 -16.05 16.12
CA PRO A 7 7.36 -16.24 16.87
C PRO A 7 6.78 -17.64 16.60
N SER A 8 6.25 -18.29 17.64
CA SER A 8 5.59 -19.59 17.49
C SER A 8 4.36 -19.49 16.60
N ALA A 9 4.00 -20.61 15.94
CA ALA A 9 2.81 -20.68 15.09
C ALA A 9 1.53 -20.30 15.87
N ASP A 10 1.40 -20.73 17.13
CA ASP A 10 0.27 -20.38 17.99
C ASP A 10 0.20 -18.87 18.26
N ARG A 11 1.35 -18.23 18.50
CA ARG A 11 1.41 -16.78 18.67
C ARG A 11 0.98 -16.05 17.40
N LEU A 12 1.44 -16.51 16.24
CA LEU A 12 1.05 -15.93 14.95
C LEU A 12 -0.45 -16.09 14.70
N ARG A 13 -1.01 -17.28 14.96
CA ARG A 13 -2.45 -17.53 14.83
C ARG A 13 -3.25 -16.63 15.76
N ALA A 14 -2.86 -16.52 17.02
CA ALA A 14 -3.51 -15.63 17.99
C ALA A 14 -3.47 -14.15 17.55
N ILE A 15 -2.38 -13.71 16.94
CA ILE A 15 -2.29 -12.36 16.35
C ILE A 15 -3.31 -12.18 15.23
N VAL A 16 -3.38 -13.12 14.28
CA VAL A 16 -4.33 -13.06 13.16
C VAL A 16 -5.78 -13.06 13.66
N GLU A 17 -6.11 -13.92 14.60
CA GLU A 17 -7.45 -13.96 15.22
C GLU A 17 -7.81 -12.63 15.90
N SER A 18 -6.81 -11.93 16.48
CA SER A 18 -7.01 -10.65 17.15
C SER A 18 -7.35 -9.49 16.21
N PHE A 19 -7.21 -9.66 14.89
CA PHE A 19 -7.58 -8.64 13.89
C PHE A 19 -9.09 -8.45 13.80
N ARG A 20 -9.87 -9.49 14.13
CA ARG A 20 -11.32 -9.47 14.03
C ARG A 20 -11.92 -8.28 14.79
N GLY A 21 -12.64 -7.43 14.07
CA GLY A 21 -13.35 -6.27 14.63
C GLY A 21 -12.51 -5.05 14.94
N ARG A 22 -11.17 -5.10 14.76
CA ARG A 22 -10.29 -3.93 14.92
C ARG A 22 -10.64 -2.87 13.89
N ARG A 23 -10.78 -1.62 14.34
CA ARG A 23 -11.14 -0.49 13.48
C ARG A 23 -9.88 0.26 13.08
N LEU A 24 -9.60 0.31 11.78
CA LEU A 24 -8.41 0.97 11.26
C LEU A 24 -8.82 2.16 10.40
N LEU A 25 -8.33 3.34 10.75
CA LEU A 25 -8.46 4.50 9.87
C LEU A 25 -7.38 4.40 8.81
N VAL A 26 -7.76 4.52 7.54
CA VAL A 26 -6.81 4.41 6.42
C VAL A 26 -6.86 5.70 5.62
N LEU A 27 -5.86 6.56 5.80
CA LEU A 27 -5.65 7.77 4.99
C LEU A 27 -4.80 7.39 3.79
N ALA A 28 -5.37 7.36 2.59
CA ALA A 28 -4.68 6.75 1.47
C ALA A 28 -5.03 7.31 0.09
N ASP A 29 -4.05 7.18 -0.81
CA ASP A 29 -4.26 7.25 -2.24
C ASP A 29 -5.00 5.99 -2.72
N LEU A 30 -6.24 6.17 -3.19
CA LEU A 30 -7.08 5.07 -3.68
C LEU A 30 -6.84 4.88 -5.19
N VAL A 31 -6.41 3.68 -5.58
CA VAL A 31 -5.99 3.36 -6.95
C VAL A 31 -6.85 2.22 -7.49
N ALA A 32 -7.13 2.21 -8.79
CA ALA A 32 -7.68 1.05 -9.47
C ALA A 32 -6.55 0.24 -10.09
N ASP A 33 -6.48 -1.05 -9.78
CA ASP A 33 -5.69 -1.99 -10.57
C ASP A 33 -6.63 -2.59 -11.62
N GLU A 34 -6.37 -2.30 -12.89
CA GLU A 34 -7.16 -2.79 -14.02
C GLU A 34 -6.37 -3.89 -14.74
N PHE A 35 -7.01 -5.02 -15.01
CA PHE A 35 -6.44 -6.15 -15.71
C PHE A 35 -7.19 -6.33 -17.02
N LEU A 36 -6.53 -6.02 -18.13
CA LEU A 36 -7.02 -6.27 -19.48
C LEU A 36 -6.50 -7.63 -19.94
N TYR A 37 -7.42 -8.55 -20.16
CA TYR A 37 -7.11 -9.88 -20.63
C TYR A 37 -7.32 -9.96 -22.14
N GLY A 38 -6.34 -10.51 -22.84
CA GLY A 38 -6.48 -10.85 -24.24
C GLY A 38 -5.75 -12.12 -24.64
N ARG A 39 -5.97 -12.54 -25.88
CA ARG A 39 -5.25 -13.63 -26.54
C ARG A 39 -4.40 -13.07 -27.66
N ALA A 40 -3.12 -13.42 -27.70
CA ALA A 40 -2.24 -13.02 -28.79
C ALA A 40 -2.67 -13.74 -30.07
N GLN A 41 -3.07 -12.98 -31.10
CA GLN A 41 -3.49 -13.54 -32.39
C GLN A 41 -2.35 -13.60 -33.39
N ARG A 42 -1.67 -12.46 -33.60
CA ARG A 42 -0.59 -12.32 -34.58
C ARG A 42 0.28 -11.12 -34.23
N VAL A 43 1.45 -11.04 -34.84
CA VAL A 43 2.27 -9.83 -34.85
C VAL A 43 1.70 -8.86 -35.90
N SER A 44 1.67 -7.57 -35.59
CA SER A 44 1.20 -6.53 -36.50
C SER A 44 2.15 -6.41 -37.71
N ARG A 45 1.57 -6.08 -38.87
CA ARG A 45 2.32 -5.76 -40.09
C ARG A 45 2.79 -4.30 -40.14
N GLU A 46 2.21 -3.44 -39.30
CA GLU A 46 2.49 -2.00 -39.24
C GLU A 46 3.68 -1.68 -38.33
N ALA A 47 3.84 -2.47 -37.26
CA ALA A 47 4.91 -2.35 -36.28
C ALA A 47 5.16 -3.71 -35.63
N PRO A 48 6.36 -3.98 -35.06
CA PRO A 48 6.68 -5.24 -34.38
C PRO A 48 5.98 -5.35 -33.01
N VAL A 49 4.66 -5.25 -33.00
CA VAL A 49 3.80 -5.29 -31.80
C VAL A 49 2.80 -6.43 -31.90
N LEU A 50 2.41 -7.00 -30.77
CA LEU A 50 1.43 -8.09 -30.71
C LEU A 50 0.00 -7.53 -30.78
N ILE A 51 -0.81 -8.11 -31.66
CA ILE A 51 -2.25 -7.83 -31.75
C ILE A 51 -2.97 -8.80 -30.82
N LEU A 52 -3.66 -8.24 -29.84
CA LEU A 52 -4.43 -9.00 -28.86
C LEU A 52 -5.92 -8.96 -29.21
N GLN A 53 -6.57 -10.12 -29.18
CA GLN A 53 -8.02 -10.20 -29.11
C GLN A 53 -8.45 -9.98 -27.66
N TYR A 54 -9.30 -8.99 -27.42
CA TYR A 54 -9.83 -8.70 -26.09
C TYR A 54 -10.75 -9.83 -25.61
N ASP A 55 -10.51 -10.32 -24.39
CA ASP A 55 -11.35 -11.31 -23.72
C ASP A 55 -12.18 -10.67 -22.60
N GLY A 56 -11.63 -9.69 -21.86
CA GLY A 56 -12.32 -9.09 -20.73
C GLY A 56 -11.46 -8.14 -19.91
N THR A 57 -12.12 -7.39 -19.03
CA THR A 57 -11.51 -6.46 -18.06
C THR A 57 -11.93 -6.85 -16.66
N ASP A 58 -10.97 -6.91 -15.74
CA ASP A 58 -11.22 -7.01 -14.30
C ASP A 58 -10.64 -5.78 -13.59
N ILE A 59 -11.42 -5.16 -12.70
CA ILE A 59 -10.98 -4.00 -11.92
C ILE A 59 -10.96 -4.40 -10.46
N ARG A 60 -9.82 -4.18 -9.83
CA ARG A 60 -9.56 -4.50 -8.42
C ARG A 60 -9.20 -3.26 -7.63
N LEU A 61 -9.40 -3.37 -6.30
CA LEU A 61 -8.98 -2.35 -5.34
C LEU A 61 -7.45 -2.35 -5.28
N GLY A 62 -6.83 -1.32 -5.83
CA GLY A 62 -5.38 -1.17 -5.91
C GLY A 62 -4.83 -0.13 -4.95
N GLY A 63 -3.51 -0.15 -4.77
CA GLY A 63 -2.81 0.82 -3.92
C GLY A 63 -3.38 0.88 -2.49
N GLY A 64 -3.69 2.08 -2.01
CA GLY A 64 -4.32 2.26 -0.69
C GLY A 64 -5.68 1.58 -0.56
N ALA A 65 -6.40 1.39 -1.68
CA ALA A 65 -7.64 0.63 -1.69
C ALA A 65 -7.40 -0.87 -1.48
N ASN A 66 -6.25 -1.41 -1.93
CA ASN A 66 -5.82 -2.78 -1.63
C ASN A 66 -5.57 -2.95 -0.13
N ALA A 67 -4.86 -2.01 0.51
CA ALA A 67 -4.64 -2.04 1.96
C ALA A 67 -5.96 -2.02 2.74
N VAL A 68 -6.91 -1.17 2.31
CA VAL A 68 -8.28 -1.13 2.85
C VAL A 68 -8.98 -2.48 2.70
N HIS A 69 -8.88 -3.11 1.53
CA HIS A 69 -9.46 -4.42 1.26
C HIS A 69 -8.84 -5.52 2.13
N ASN A 70 -7.51 -5.56 2.25
CA ASN A 70 -6.80 -6.53 3.08
C ASN A 70 -7.19 -6.45 4.56
N ILE A 71 -7.40 -5.24 5.09
CA ILE A 71 -7.91 -5.07 6.46
C ILE A 71 -9.29 -5.71 6.60
N ARG A 72 -10.15 -5.56 5.59
CA ARG A 72 -11.51 -6.12 5.60
C ARG A 72 -11.48 -7.65 5.49
N THR A 73 -10.69 -8.22 4.59
CA THR A 73 -10.60 -9.68 4.37
C THR A 73 -10.01 -10.39 5.58
N LEU A 74 -9.09 -9.75 6.30
CA LEU A 74 -8.54 -10.23 7.57
C LEU A 74 -9.48 -10.05 8.78
N GLY A 75 -10.74 -9.64 8.55
CA GLY A 75 -11.77 -9.52 9.59
C GLY A 75 -11.78 -8.18 10.35
N GLY A 76 -10.91 -7.25 9.98
CA GLY A 76 -10.90 -5.88 10.47
C GLY A 76 -12.05 -5.03 9.91
N ARG A 77 -12.12 -3.79 10.38
CA ARG A 77 -13.11 -2.78 10.00
C ARG A 77 -12.40 -1.51 9.51
N PRO A 78 -12.08 -1.43 8.22
CA PRO A 78 -11.40 -0.26 7.67
C PRO A 78 -12.34 0.95 7.58
N ILE A 79 -11.79 2.14 7.80
CA ILE A 79 -12.43 3.44 7.61
C ILE A 79 -11.57 4.19 6.58
N PRO A 80 -11.85 4.03 5.27
CA PRO A 80 -11.09 4.69 4.23
C PRO A 80 -11.38 6.20 4.23
N VAL A 81 -10.29 6.97 4.14
CA VAL A 81 -10.28 8.42 4.02
C VAL A 81 -9.35 8.74 2.84
N GLY A 82 -9.91 9.29 1.77
CA GLY A 82 -9.19 9.50 0.52
C GLY A 82 -10.01 10.28 -0.48
N VAL A 83 -9.51 10.41 -1.70
CA VAL A 83 -10.18 11.09 -2.81
C VAL A 83 -10.32 10.16 -4.01
N LEU A 84 -11.45 10.25 -4.71
CA LEU A 84 -11.69 9.63 -6.01
C LEU A 84 -12.23 10.67 -6.99
N GLY A 85 -11.98 10.45 -8.26
CA GLY A 85 -12.54 11.24 -9.35
C GLY A 85 -14.04 11.01 -9.51
N ARG A 86 -14.74 11.97 -10.13
CA ARG A 86 -16.10 11.76 -10.66
C ARG A 86 -16.06 11.11 -12.04
N ASP A 87 -15.32 10.02 -12.15
CA ASP A 87 -15.09 9.27 -13.39
C ASP A 87 -15.54 7.81 -13.26
N GLU A 88 -15.41 7.04 -14.33
CA GLU A 88 -15.78 5.62 -14.35
C GLU A 88 -14.96 4.81 -13.33
N PRO A 89 -13.61 4.90 -13.26
CA PRO A 89 -12.83 4.13 -12.30
C PRO A 89 -13.18 4.49 -10.85
N GLY A 90 -13.41 5.78 -10.55
CA GLY A 90 -13.83 6.24 -9.24
C GLY A 90 -15.20 5.68 -8.83
N ARG A 91 -16.15 5.60 -9.78
CA ARG A 91 -17.45 4.94 -9.54
C ARG A 91 -17.28 3.44 -9.27
N ARG A 92 -16.43 2.74 -10.06
CA ARG A 92 -16.18 1.30 -9.89
C ARG A 92 -15.51 0.99 -8.55
N LEU A 93 -14.45 1.69 -8.17
CA LEU A 93 -13.79 1.52 -6.87
C LEU A 93 -14.75 1.74 -5.71
N ARG A 94 -15.58 2.79 -5.79
CA ARG A 94 -16.58 3.06 -4.75
C ARG A 94 -17.66 1.98 -4.66
N ALA A 95 -18.02 1.34 -5.78
CA ALA A 95 -18.92 0.20 -5.80
C ALA A 95 -18.27 -1.04 -5.17
N LEU A 96 -17.05 -1.41 -5.58
CA LEU A 96 -16.28 -2.53 -5.04
C LEU A 96 -16.06 -2.42 -3.52
N LEU A 97 -15.75 -1.21 -3.02
CA LEU A 97 -15.67 -0.96 -1.57
C LEU A 97 -17.01 -1.26 -0.87
N ARG A 98 -18.15 -0.85 -1.45
CA ARG A 98 -19.47 -1.11 -0.85
C ARG A 98 -19.84 -2.59 -0.89
N GLU A 99 -19.58 -3.26 -2.00
CA GLU A 99 -19.84 -4.70 -2.19
C GLU A 99 -19.06 -5.54 -1.16
N THR A 100 -17.86 -5.10 -0.78
CA THR A 100 -17.04 -5.74 0.26
C THR A 100 -17.41 -5.31 1.70
N GLY A 101 -18.47 -4.50 1.86
CA GLY A 101 -18.97 -4.01 3.14
C GLY A 101 -18.12 -2.90 3.76
N ILE A 102 -17.31 -2.20 2.97
CA ILE A 102 -16.44 -1.12 3.40
C ILE A 102 -17.16 0.23 3.28
N PRO A 103 -17.27 1.03 4.36
CA PRO A 103 -17.95 2.32 4.31
C PRO A 103 -17.20 3.33 3.44
N VAL A 104 -17.89 3.94 2.48
CA VAL A 104 -17.31 4.95 1.57
C VAL A 104 -17.68 6.40 1.93
N ARG A 105 -18.29 6.62 3.10
CA ARG A 105 -18.81 7.95 3.52
C ARG A 105 -17.72 9.03 3.65
N ARG A 106 -16.45 8.63 3.81
CA ARG A 106 -15.30 9.54 3.98
C ARG A 106 -14.35 9.51 2.79
N VAL A 107 -14.78 8.91 1.69
CA VAL A 107 -14.12 9.02 0.39
C VAL A 107 -14.69 10.24 -0.32
N VAL A 108 -13.87 11.27 -0.45
CA VAL A 108 -14.21 12.53 -1.12
C VAL A 108 -14.29 12.29 -2.63
N ILE A 109 -15.29 12.89 -3.28
CA ILE A 109 -15.43 12.83 -4.74
C ILE A 109 -15.10 14.20 -5.32
N ASP A 110 -14.12 14.25 -6.22
CA ASP A 110 -13.66 15.46 -6.88
C ASP A 110 -13.86 15.32 -8.39
N ALA A 111 -14.58 16.26 -9.02
CA ALA A 111 -14.82 16.23 -10.45
C ALA A 111 -13.59 16.64 -11.28
N ALA A 112 -12.64 17.35 -10.68
CA ALA A 112 -11.40 17.79 -11.34
C ALA A 112 -10.24 16.79 -11.12
N TYR A 113 -10.44 15.76 -10.29
CA TYR A 113 -9.45 14.71 -10.06
C TYR A 113 -9.72 13.52 -10.97
N VAL A 114 -8.65 12.98 -11.55
CA VAL A 114 -8.69 11.72 -12.31
C VAL A 114 -8.29 10.60 -11.36
N THR A 115 -9.18 9.64 -11.15
CA THR A 115 -8.89 8.46 -10.33
C THR A 115 -7.68 7.73 -10.91
N PRO A 116 -6.61 7.48 -10.11
CA PRO A 116 -5.44 6.76 -10.59
C PRO A 116 -5.80 5.32 -10.98
N VAL A 117 -5.34 4.89 -12.16
CA VAL A 117 -5.51 3.53 -12.69
C VAL A 117 -4.15 2.97 -13.09
N LYS A 118 -3.89 1.73 -12.71
CA LYS A 118 -2.75 0.92 -13.14
C LYS A 118 -3.27 -0.24 -13.98
N THR A 119 -3.27 -0.05 -15.29
CA THR A 119 -3.74 -1.05 -16.25
C THR A 119 -2.61 -2.02 -16.56
N ARG A 120 -2.83 -3.30 -16.33
CA ARG A 120 -1.95 -4.41 -16.73
C ARG A 120 -2.60 -5.15 -17.87
N ILE A 121 -1.92 -5.20 -19.00
CA ILE A 121 -2.36 -5.94 -20.18
C ILE A 121 -1.71 -7.32 -20.13
N LEU A 122 -2.53 -8.37 -20.05
CA LEU A 122 -2.07 -9.75 -19.98
C LEU A 122 -2.54 -10.52 -21.22
N ALA A 123 -1.62 -11.26 -21.83
CA ALA A 123 -1.97 -12.18 -22.90
C ALA A 123 -1.22 -13.51 -22.83
N GLY A 124 -1.87 -14.54 -23.35
CA GLY A 124 -1.34 -15.88 -23.52
C GLY A 124 -2.18 -16.66 -24.54
N GLY A 125 -1.73 -17.87 -24.90
CA GLY A 125 -2.54 -18.81 -25.67
C GLY A 125 -3.68 -19.39 -24.84
N LEU A 126 -4.62 -20.11 -25.48
CA LEU A 126 -5.75 -20.76 -24.79
C LEU A 126 -5.32 -21.75 -23.69
N HIS A 127 -4.13 -22.34 -23.82
CA HIS A 127 -3.58 -23.34 -22.91
C HIS A 127 -2.28 -22.88 -22.22
N SER A 128 -1.96 -21.59 -22.25
CA SER A 128 -0.77 -21.06 -21.57
C SER A 128 -1.16 -20.05 -20.50
N THR A 129 -0.30 -19.91 -19.49
CA THR A 129 -0.41 -18.84 -18.51
C THR A 129 -0.36 -17.49 -19.22
N LYS A 130 -1.34 -16.61 -18.94
CA LYS A 130 -1.32 -15.24 -19.46
C LYS A 130 -0.14 -14.50 -18.82
N GLN A 131 0.73 -13.93 -19.65
CA GLN A 131 1.88 -13.15 -19.22
C GLN A 131 1.54 -11.66 -19.27
N GLN A 132 2.03 -10.89 -18.29
CA GLN A 132 1.88 -9.44 -18.33
C GLN A 132 2.79 -8.85 -19.41
N MET A 133 2.20 -8.21 -20.39
CA MET A 133 2.90 -7.65 -21.55
C MET A 133 3.24 -6.18 -21.37
N VAL A 134 2.27 -5.40 -20.89
CA VAL A 134 2.39 -3.95 -20.77
C VAL A 134 1.71 -3.49 -19.49
N ARG A 135 2.28 -2.46 -18.86
CA ARG A 135 1.61 -1.70 -17.81
C ARG A 135 1.45 -0.25 -18.24
N ILE A 136 0.24 0.28 -18.06
CA ILE A 136 -0.09 1.69 -18.33
C ILE A 136 -0.57 2.30 -17.02
N ASP A 137 0.13 3.34 -16.56
CA ASP A 137 -0.23 4.07 -15.35
C ASP A 137 -0.92 5.38 -15.78
N LYS A 138 -2.24 5.47 -15.57
CA LYS A 138 -3.03 6.67 -15.81
C LYS A 138 -3.30 7.36 -14.49
N ALA A 139 -2.60 8.46 -14.23
CA ALA A 139 -2.83 9.23 -13.01
C ALA A 139 -2.53 10.71 -13.23
N THR A 140 -3.18 11.55 -12.41
CA THR A 140 -2.85 12.97 -12.28
C THR A 140 -2.65 13.26 -10.81
N ARG A 141 -1.62 14.02 -10.47
CA ARG A 141 -1.42 14.45 -9.08
C ARG A 141 -2.58 15.37 -8.68
N LEU A 142 -3.10 15.17 -7.47
CA LEU A 142 -4.08 16.07 -6.89
C LEU A 142 -3.45 17.46 -6.78
N ALA A 143 -4.09 18.44 -7.41
CA ALA A 143 -3.59 19.81 -7.46
C ALA A 143 -3.37 20.39 -6.06
N GLU A 144 -2.34 21.22 -5.88
CA GLU A 144 -1.96 21.71 -4.56
C GLU A 144 -3.06 22.49 -3.85
N ARG A 145 -3.80 23.28 -4.63
CA ARG A 145 -4.92 24.11 -4.17
C ARG A 145 -6.28 23.39 -4.28
N SER A 146 -6.32 22.08 -4.55
CA SER A 146 -7.58 21.36 -4.68
C SER A 146 -8.40 21.48 -3.39
N PRO A 147 -9.69 21.86 -3.48
CA PRO A 147 -10.58 21.92 -2.31
C PRO A 147 -10.74 20.54 -1.65
N SER A 148 -10.45 19.46 -2.38
CA SER A 148 -10.52 18.09 -1.88
C SER A 148 -9.56 17.81 -0.74
N ARG A 149 -8.41 18.51 -0.66
CA ARG A 149 -7.51 18.38 0.50
C ARG A 149 -8.18 18.80 1.80
N ARG A 150 -8.89 19.93 1.79
CA ARG A 150 -9.68 20.40 2.95
C ARG A 150 -10.85 19.47 3.24
N ALA A 151 -11.52 18.96 2.20
CA ALA A 151 -12.61 17.99 2.37
C ALA A 151 -12.11 16.68 2.99
N VAL A 152 -10.93 16.19 2.60
CA VAL A 152 -10.30 15.00 3.19
C VAL A 152 -9.89 15.26 4.63
N LEU A 153 -9.34 16.44 4.93
CA LEU A 153 -9.03 16.83 6.31
C LEU A 153 -10.29 16.89 7.19
N ALA A 154 -11.39 17.43 6.67
CA ALA A 154 -12.69 17.42 7.35
C ALA A 154 -13.23 16.00 7.53
N ALA A 155 -13.09 15.14 6.51
CA ALA A 155 -13.48 13.73 6.58
C ALA A 155 -12.68 12.97 7.66
N LEU A 156 -11.36 13.16 7.73
CA LEU A 156 -10.50 12.65 8.80
C LEU A 156 -10.97 13.16 10.18
N GLY A 157 -11.20 14.48 10.28
CA GLY A 157 -11.67 15.13 11.50
C GLY A 157 -13.06 14.71 11.95
N SER A 158 -13.91 14.20 11.04
CA SER A 158 -15.28 13.73 11.33
C SER A 158 -15.34 12.33 11.96
N VAL A 159 -14.21 11.63 12.09
CA VAL A 159 -14.17 10.30 12.71
C VAL A 159 -14.41 10.45 14.22
N ARG A 160 -15.54 9.90 14.68
CA ARG A 160 -16.00 9.95 16.08
C ARG A 160 -15.96 8.57 16.72
N GLU A 161 -16.14 7.53 15.91
CA GLU A 161 -16.02 6.15 16.34
C GLU A 161 -14.62 5.82 16.90
N ARG A 162 -14.55 4.77 17.72
CA ARG A 162 -13.29 4.19 18.18
C ARG A 162 -12.47 3.74 16.98
N VAL A 163 -11.18 4.06 17.02
CA VAL A 163 -10.15 3.59 16.08
C VAL A 163 -9.09 2.91 16.93
N ASP A 164 -8.54 1.80 16.45
CA ASP A 164 -7.51 1.01 17.14
C ASP A 164 -6.12 1.20 16.52
N ALA A 165 -6.03 1.65 15.25
CA ALA A 165 -4.79 2.06 14.59
C ALA A 165 -5.07 2.98 13.39
N VAL A 166 -4.05 3.71 12.94
CA VAL A 166 -4.08 4.52 11.72
C VAL A 166 -3.04 4.00 10.73
N LEU A 167 -3.44 3.82 9.47
CA LEU A 167 -2.56 3.56 8.34
C LEU A 167 -2.54 4.78 7.43
N VAL A 168 -1.35 5.26 7.10
CA VAL A 168 -1.11 6.23 6.03
C VAL A 168 -0.51 5.47 4.86
N SER A 169 -1.12 5.57 3.68
CA SER A 169 -0.68 4.83 2.48
C SER A 169 -0.49 5.80 1.32
N ASP A 170 0.78 6.10 1.00
CA ASP A 170 1.19 7.11 0.02
C ASP A 170 1.74 6.47 -1.26
N TYR A 171 1.07 6.75 -2.37
CA TYR A 171 1.48 6.29 -3.71
C TYR A 171 1.93 7.46 -4.59
N GLY A 172 2.16 8.65 -4.02
CA GLY A 172 2.71 9.79 -4.73
C GLY A 172 1.70 10.56 -5.57
N PHE A 173 0.40 10.37 -5.38
CA PHE A 173 -0.64 11.06 -6.16
C PHE A 173 -1.05 12.41 -5.57
N GLY A 174 -0.31 12.92 -4.59
CA GLY A 174 -0.40 14.31 -4.12
C GLY A 174 -1.52 14.57 -3.10
N LEU A 175 -2.20 13.53 -2.60
CA LEU A 175 -3.11 13.68 -1.47
C LEU A 175 -2.35 13.82 -0.15
N LEU A 176 -1.32 12.99 0.07
CA LEU A 176 -0.61 12.87 1.34
C LEU A 176 0.40 14.03 1.53
N THR A 177 -0.11 15.22 1.78
CA THR A 177 0.73 16.38 2.14
C THR A 177 1.25 16.29 3.57
N ALA A 178 2.30 17.05 3.89
CA ALA A 178 2.79 17.17 5.27
C ALA A 178 1.66 17.56 6.24
N GLU A 179 0.76 18.47 5.85
CA GLU A 179 -0.40 18.87 6.66
C GLU A 179 -1.34 17.70 6.96
N LEU A 180 -1.76 16.94 5.93
CA LEU A 180 -2.67 15.80 6.11
C LEU A 180 -2.03 14.67 6.90
N VAL A 181 -0.75 14.40 6.66
CA VAL A 181 0.03 13.42 7.42
C VAL A 181 0.12 13.83 8.89
N GLN A 182 0.44 15.10 9.19
CA GLN A 182 0.49 15.59 10.57
C GLN A 182 -0.90 15.57 11.24
N ALA A 183 -1.97 15.83 10.49
CA ALA A 183 -3.32 15.70 11.01
C ALA A 183 -3.65 14.24 11.39
N ALA A 184 -3.22 13.26 10.60
CA ALA A 184 -3.36 11.84 10.89
C ALA A 184 -2.54 11.42 12.12
N VAL A 185 -1.28 11.87 12.22
CA VAL A 185 -0.42 11.64 13.39
C VAL A 185 -1.03 12.26 14.65
N ALA A 186 -1.51 13.51 14.58
CA ALA A 186 -2.17 14.16 15.70
C ALA A 186 -3.47 13.45 16.11
N PHE A 187 -4.23 12.95 15.14
CA PHE A 187 -5.43 12.13 15.38
C PHE A 187 -5.09 10.85 16.15
N ALA A 188 -4.07 10.12 15.70
CA ALA A 188 -3.60 8.89 16.33
C ALA A 188 -3.09 9.14 17.76
N ARG A 189 -2.26 10.17 17.93
CA ARG A 189 -1.70 10.57 19.24
C ARG A 189 -2.78 10.91 20.25
N ARG A 190 -3.79 11.71 19.87
CA ARG A 190 -4.91 12.06 20.77
C ARG A 190 -5.69 10.83 21.23
N ARG A 191 -5.76 9.78 20.40
CA ARG A 191 -6.44 8.53 20.70
C ARG A 191 -5.53 7.46 21.30
N ARG A 192 -4.23 7.76 21.45
CA ARG A 192 -3.21 6.82 21.96
C ARG A 192 -3.17 5.51 21.17
N VAL A 193 -3.30 5.61 19.84
CA VAL A 193 -3.23 4.46 18.93
C VAL A 193 -2.00 4.54 18.03
N PRO A 194 -1.46 3.41 17.57
CA PRO A 194 -0.35 3.41 16.64
C PRO A 194 -0.74 4.02 15.30
N VAL A 195 0.22 4.69 14.68
CA VAL A 195 0.13 5.16 13.29
C VAL A 195 1.29 4.59 12.49
N THR A 196 0.98 3.93 11.40
CA THR A 196 1.96 3.34 10.49
C THR A 196 1.90 4.01 9.14
N VAL A 197 3.04 4.03 8.45
CA VAL A 197 3.09 4.49 7.06
C VAL A 197 3.64 3.39 6.17
N ASP A 198 2.94 3.23 5.05
CA ASP A 198 3.43 2.57 3.85
C ASP A 198 3.56 3.65 2.77
N SER A 199 4.78 3.92 2.33
CA SER A 199 5.04 4.96 1.34
C SER A 199 6.07 4.52 0.33
N ARG A 200 5.73 4.65 -0.94
CA ARG A 200 6.65 4.40 -2.05
C ARG A 200 7.67 5.51 -2.27
N PHE A 201 7.41 6.69 -1.71
CA PHE A 201 8.21 7.89 -1.95
C PHE A 201 8.45 8.68 -0.67
N ALA A 202 9.47 9.53 -0.66
CA ALA A 202 9.70 10.51 0.40
C ALA A 202 9.65 9.92 1.83
N LEU A 203 10.13 8.68 2.02
CA LEU A 203 10.09 7.95 3.30
C LEU A 203 10.58 8.82 4.48
N LEU A 204 11.64 9.59 4.26
CA LEU A 204 12.25 10.49 5.27
C LEU A 204 11.35 11.67 5.71
N GLY A 205 10.27 11.95 4.98
CA GLY A 205 9.29 13.00 5.30
C GLY A 205 8.27 12.59 6.37
N PHE A 206 8.10 11.30 6.65
CA PHE A 206 7.06 10.79 7.55
C PHE A 206 7.51 10.74 9.01
N ARG A 207 7.58 11.91 9.65
CA ARG A 207 7.92 12.06 11.07
C ARG A 207 6.72 11.87 11.99
N GLY A 208 6.98 11.37 13.20
CA GLY A 208 5.96 11.16 14.23
C GLY A 208 5.17 9.86 14.07
N MET A 209 5.62 8.97 13.19
CA MET A 209 5.03 7.66 12.99
C MET A 209 5.41 6.70 14.14
N THR A 210 4.55 5.71 14.41
CA THR A 210 4.88 4.61 15.31
C THR A 210 5.79 3.61 14.61
N ALA A 211 5.47 3.25 13.37
CA ALA A 211 6.27 2.33 12.57
C ALA A 211 6.24 2.68 11.08
N VAL A 212 7.26 2.21 10.36
CA VAL A 212 7.36 2.26 8.90
C VAL A 212 7.60 0.87 8.32
N THR A 213 7.08 0.62 7.11
CA THR A 213 7.17 -0.69 6.44
C THR A 213 7.72 -0.61 5.01
N PRO A 214 8.88 0.04 4.76
CA PRO A 214 9.40 0.17 3.40
C PRO A 214 9.88 -1.19 2.84
N ASN A 215 9.93 -1.31 1.52
CA ASN A 215 10.71 -2.36 0.87
C ASN A 215 12.19 -1.96 0.72
N GLU A 216 13.06 -2.94 0.48
CA GLU A 216 14.49 -2.72 0.32
C GLU A 216 14.82 -1.65 -0.74
N PRO A 217 14.25 -1.67 -1.97
CA PRO A 217 14.46 -0.62 -2.96
C PRO A 217 14.08 0.79 -2.47
N GLU A 218 13.00 0.94 -1.71
CA GLU A 218 12.61 2.22 -1.12
C GLU A 218 13.63 2.72 -0.09
N VAL A 219 14.21 1.81 0.70
CA VAL A 219 15.28 2.14 1.66
C VAL A 219 16.56 2.55 0.95
N GLU A 220 16.95 1.81 -0.09
CA GLU A 220 18.10 2.11 -0.93
C GLU A 220 17.98 3.49 -1.58
N ALA A 221 16.83 3.78 -2.19
CA ALA A 221 16.54 5.07 -2.79
C ALA A 221 16.53 6.21 -1.76
N ALA A 222 15.93 5.99 -0.58
CA ALA A 222 15.85 7.01 0.48
C ALA A 222 17.22 7.34 1.10
N LEU A 223 18.15 6.39 1.15
CA LEU A 223 19.46 6.56 1.76
C LEU A 223 20.60 6.77 0.75
N GLY A 224 20.36 6.53 -0.55
CA GLY A 224 21.38 6.60 -1.60
C GLY A 224 22.44 5.52 -1.45
N ILE A 225 22.02 4.28 -1.12
CA ILE A 225 22.92 3.14 -0.88
C ILE A 225 22.44 1.91 -1.65
N THR A 226 23.28 0.87 -1.72
CA THR A 226 22.90 -0.48 -2.16
C THR A 226 23.15 -1.47 -1.03
N ILE A 227 22.10 -2.18 -0.61
CA ILE A 227 22.09 -3.19 0.45
C ILE A 227 22.46 -4.55 -0.13
N GLY A 228 21.64 -5.10 -1.04
CA GLY A 228 21.80 -6.45 -1.58
C GLY A 228 21.94 -7.51 -0.48
N ASN A 229 22.86 -8.45 -0.66
CA ASN A 229 23.10 -9.53 0.31
C ASN A 229 24.00 -9.14 1.50
N ASP A 230 24.39 -7.87 1.63
CA ASP A 230 25.25 -7.40 2.71
C ASP A 230 24.43 -7.12 3.98
N ARG A 231 24.45 -8.09 4.90
CA ARG A 231 23.74 -8.00 6.19
C ARG A 231 24.21 -6.85 7.07
N ARG A 232 25.47 -6.39 6.95
CA ARG A 232 25.97 -5.23 7.71
C ARG A 232 25.38 -3.94 7.16
N ARG A 233 25.24 -3.82 5.84
CA ARG A 233 24.56 -2.68 5.21
C ARG A 233 23.08 -2.66 5.56
N LEU A 234 22.40 -3.81 5.53
CA LEU A 234 21.01 -3.93 5.96
C LEU A 234 20.83 -3.45 7.41
N GLU A 235 21.71 -3.92 8.32
CA GLU A 235 21.70 -3.50 9.71
C GLU A 235 21.89 -1.98 9.84
N SER A 236 22.92 -1.44 9.18
CA SER A 236 23.21 0.00 9.20
C SER A 236 22.05 0.85 8.65
N ALA A 237 21.44 0.41 7.55
CA ALA A 237 20.34 1.08 6.89
C ALA A 237 19.08 1.11 7.78
N GLY A 238 18.66 -0.05 8.30
CA GLY A 238 17.49 -0.16 9.18
C GLY A 238 17.65 0.66 10.45
N ARG A 239 18.83 0.63 11.09
CA ARG A 239 19.13 1.44 12.28
C ARG A 239 19.20 2.93 11.97
N THR A 240 19.69 3.30 10.80
CA THR A 240 19.73 4.70 10.35
C THR A 240 18.33 5.24 10.15
N LEU A 241 17.43 4.49 9.49
CA LEU A 241 16.03 4.87 9.34
C LEU A 241 15.32 4.99 10.70
N LEU A 242 15.50 4.00 11.58
CA LEU A 242 14.92 4.00 12.92
C LEU A 242 15.26 5.30 13.68
N ARG A 243 16.54 5.71 13.66
CA ARG A 243 16.99 6.96 14.30
C ARG A 243 16.50 8.22 13.57
N ARG A 244 16.64 8.30 12.24
CA ARG A 244 16.28 9.50 11.46
C ARG A 244 14.78 9.81 11.51
N LEU A 245 13.96 8.77 11.50
CA LEU A 245 12.50 8.89 11.55
C LEU A 245 11.96 8.99 12.99
N GLY A 246 12.74 8.54 13.97
CA GLY A 246 12.33 8.51 15.38
C GLY A 246 11.17 7.56 15.66
N VAL A 247 11.10 6.45 14.91
CA VAL A 247 10.00 5.47 15.01
C VAL A 247 10.34 4.33 15.97
N GLN A 248 9.31 3.65 16.48
CA GLN A 248 9.47 2.52 17.41
C GLN A 248 9.78 1.21 16.69
N ALA A 249 9.41 1.11 15.41
CA ALA A 249 9.71 -0.05 14.57
C ALA A 249 9.95 0.36 13.12
N CYS A 250 10.96 -0.24 12.49
CA CYS A 250 11.16 -0.20 11.05
C CYS A 250 11.17 -1.65 10.54
N LEU A 251 10.22 -2.02 9.69
CA LEU A 251 10.13 -3.35 9.09
C LEU A 251 10.48 -3.25 7.62
N ILE A 252 11.66 -3.72 7.23
CA ILE A 252 12.10 -3.71 5.83
C ILE A 252 11.66 -5.02 5.18
N THR A 253 10.85 -4.94 4.12
CA THR A 253 10.47 -6.10 3.30
C THR A 253 11.50 -6.31 2.18
N ARG A 254 11.90 -7.57 1.96
CA ARG A 254 13.06 -7.94 1.11
C ARG A 254 12.73 -9.04 0.10
N GLY A 255 11.49 -9.11 -0.37
CA GLY A 255 11.05 -10.12 -1.34
C GLY A 255 11.32 -11.56 -0.84
N SER A 256 12.04 -12.34 -1.63
CA SER A 256 12.43 -13.73 -1.31
C SER A 256 13.33 -13.84 -0.07
N ASP A 257 14.02 -12.76 0.32
CA ASP A 257 14.86 -12.74 1.52
C ASP A 257 14.08 -12.51 2.82
N GLY A 258 12.75 -12.43 2.73
CA GLY A 258 11.86 -12.24 3.88
C GLY A 258 11.78 -10.80 4.34
N MET A 259 11.85 -10.57 5.65
CA MET A 259 11.75 -9.25 6.27
C MET A 259 12.75 -9.08 7.42
N ALA A 260 13.14 -7.84 7.69
CA ALA A 260 13.99 -7.48 8.83
C ALA A 260 13.32 -6.40 9.67
N LEU A 261 13.07 -6.70 10.95
CA LEU A 261 12.47 -5.80 11.93
C LEU A 261 13.56 -5.19 12.82
N PHE A 262 13.58 -3.86 12.85
CA PHE A 262 14.46 -3.04 13.69
C PHE A 262 13.62 -2.34 14.76
N GLU A 263 13.98 -2.54 16.03
CA GLU A 263 13.38 -1.86 17.18
C GLU A 263 14.49 -1.23 18.06
N PRO A 264 14.24 -0.10 18.75
CA PRO A 264 15.23 0.54 19.60
C PRO A 264 15.72 -0.39 20.71
N GLY A 265 17.03 -0.48 20.90
CA GLY A 265 17.64 -1.28 21.97
C GLY A 265 17.48 -2.80 21.82
N ARG A 266 16.94 -3.30 20.70
CA ARG A 266 16.74 -4.74 20.45
C ARG A 266 17.57 -5.23 19.28
N PRO A 267 18.07 -6.48 19.32
CA PRO A 267 18.63 -7.13 18.14
C PRO A 267 17.65 -7.16 16.98
N THR A 268 18.16 -7.16 15.76
CA THR A 268 17.32 -7.25 14.56
C THR A 268 16.65 -8.61 14.48
N LEU A 269 15.33 -8.62 14.35
CA LEU A 269 14.55 -9.83 14.13
C LEU A 269 14.42 -10.04 12.63
N HIS A 270 14.93 -11.18 12.15
CA HIS A 270 14.76 -11.60 10.77
C HIS A 270 13.58 -12.56 10.68
N VAL A 271 12.65 -12.26 9.79
CA VAL A 271 11.46 -13.07 9.52
C VAL A 271 11.62 -13.69 8.14
N PRO A 272 11.85 -15.01 8.02
CA PRO A 272 11.99 -15.66 6.73
C PRO A 272 10.65 -15.66 5.97
N ILE A 273 10.71 -15.89 4.67
CA ILE A 273 9.51 -16.19 3.88
C ILE A 273 8.87 -17.51 4.34
N TYR A 274 7.56 -17.63 4.09
CA TYR A 274 6.84 -18.89 4.24
C TYR A 274 6.44 -19.39 2.86
N GLY A 275 6.72 -20.67 2.56
CA GLY A 275 6.47 -21.27 1.25
C GLY A 275 7.70 -21.26 0.34
N THR A 276 7.48 -21.22 -0.98
CA THR A 276 8.53 -21.24 -2.00
C THR A 276 9.10 -19.84 -2.23
N ASP A 277 10.38 -19.76 -2.56
CA ASP A 277 11.09 -18.56 -3.04
C ASP A 277 10.68 -18.13 -4.46
N GLN A 278 9.90 -18.96 -5.16
CA GLN A 278 9.34 -18.64 -6.47
C GLN A 278 8.27 -17.55 -6.38
N VAL A 279 8.48 -16.47 -7.14
CA VAL A 279 7.57 -15.34 -7.28
C VAL A 279 6.31 -15.78 -8.04
N ALA A 280 5.24 -16.07 -7.32
CA ALA A 280 3.96 -16.48 -7.92
C ALA A 280 3.19 -15.28 -8.51
N ASP A 281 3.14 -14.16 -7.77
CA ASP A 281 2.63 -12.84 -8.17
C ASP A 281 3.02 -11.85 -7.05
N VAL A 282 3.73 -10.76 -7.37
CA VAL A 282 4.12 -9.71 -6.39
C VAL A 282 3.17 -8.51 -6.40
N THR A 283 1.98 -8.66 -7.02
CA THR A 283 0.99 -7.58 -7.02
C THR A 283 0.31 -7.45 -5.64
N GLY A 284 0.71 -6.41 -4.90
CA GLY A 284 0.17 -6.02 -3.60
C GLY A 284 0.52 -4.57 -3.27
#